data_AF-A0A0N5AYI4-F1
#
_entry.id   AF-A0A0N5AYI4-F1
#
_cell.length_a   1.000
_cell.length_b   1.000
_cell.length_c   1.000
_cell.angle_alpha   90.00
_cell.angle_beta   90.00
_cell.angle_gamma   90.00
#
_symmetry.space_group_name_H-M   'P 1'
#
loop_
_entity.id
_entity.type
_entity.pdbx_description
1 polymer ?
#
loop_
_entity_poly.entity_id
_entity_poly.type
_entity_poly.pdbx_seq_one_letter_code
_entity_poly.pdbx_strand_id
1 'polypeptide(L)'
;MGYPGFWKQKDDKLDEAISKLVKIVRGEEFSYNINSMKKALFVGIVEFLRPLALLFHAITLVPPPEALKVPSYDEFQSLYRYLGFSSDIVELFSNDTVVRLFTSWNFLCQNQDEAGFPTSASAVDKLVRQPLLENSLIELPDDFSELINTAANFRCPTSLLDDHVSSMPTLCLICGSLLCSQSYCCQRVISKGTKGACSFHLQTCSGPSGGIFLRVRDCQIILLTTRARGCFLPAPYVDEFGETDFGFRRGNPLHLNKELYAKLERIWLHQSISEEVVNQNEIDSRNRNEWQHF
;
A
#
# COMPACT_ATOMS: atom_id res chain seq x y z
N MET A 1 14.10 12.72 24.44
CA MET A 1 14.61 14.07 24.11
C MET A 1 14.90 14.07 22.62
N GLY A 2 14.01 14.64 21.79
CA GLY A 2 14.20 14.67 20.35
C GLY A 2 15.18 15.77 19.96
N TYR A 3 16.27 15.42 19.29
CA TYR A 3 17.13 16.41 18.66
C TYR A 3 16.29 17.28 17.71
N PRO A 4 16.45 18.61 17.71
CA PRO A 4 15.79 19.45 16.73
C PRO A 4 16.25 18.99 15.34
N GLY A 5 15.31 18.44 14.55
CA GLY A 5 15.61 17.95 13.20
C GLY A 5 16.32 19.00 12.37
N PHE A 6 17.28 18.56 11.55
CA PHE A 6 18.17 19.38 10.72
C PHE A 6 17.43 20.50 9.94
N TRP A 7 16.19 20.23 9.51
CA TRP A 7 15.30 21.20 8.84
C TRP A 7 14.85 22.40 9.67
N LYS A 8 15.11 22.43 10.98
CA LYS A 8 14.86 23.60 11.85
C LYS A 8 15.99 24.63 11.83
N GLN A 9 17.14 24.31 11.24
CA GLN A 9 18.20 25.29 11.06
C GLN A 9 17.79 26.31 10.00
N LYS A 10 17.96 27.59 10.32
CA LYS A 10 17.64 28.69 9.43
C LYS A 10 18.74 28.78 8.37
N ASP A 11 18.47 28.23 7.20
CA ASP A 11 19.33 28.28 6.02
C ASP A 11 18.58 29.02 4.92
N ASP A 12 18.92 30.31 4.79
CA ASP A 12 18.28 31.25 3.87
C ASP A 12 18.53 30.84 2.39
N LYS A 13 19.67 30.19 2.09
CA LYS A 13 19.97 29.73 0.72
C LYS A 13 19.12 28.52 0.34
N LEU A 14 18.92 27.59 1.28
CA LEU A 14 18.03 26.46 1.08
C LEU A 14 16.58 26.91 0.93
N ASP A 15 16.15 27.92 1.71
CA ASP A 15 14.81 28.52 1.57
C ASP A 15 14.62 29.12 0.17
N GLU A 16 15.61 29.85 -0.35
CA GLU A 16 15.57 30.42 -1.69
C GLU A 16 15.50 29.35 -2.79
N ALA A 17 16.34 28.30 -2.69
CA ALA A 17 16.36 27.21 -3.67
C ALA A 17 15.02 26.46 -3.72
N ILE A 18 14.44 26.12 -2.56
CA ILE A 18 13.14 25.47 -2.47
C ILE A 18 12.05 26.39 -3.02
N SER A 19 12.08 27.68 -2.68
CA SER A 19 11.10 28.65 -3.15
C SER A 19 11.10 28.77 -4.68
N LYS A 20 12.28 28.73 -5.31
CA LYS A 20 12.42 28.71 -6.77
C LYS A 20 11.76 27.48 -7.40
N LEU A 21 11.98 26.29 -6.83
CA LEU A 21 11.38 25.04 -7.33
C LEU A 21 9.85 25.01 -7.16
N VAL A 22 9.33 25.53 -6.04
CA VAL A 22 7.88 25.62 -5.80
C VAL A 22 7.21 26.55 -6.82
N LYS A 23 7.83 27.70 -7.11
CA LYS A 23 7.32 28.65 -8.11
C LYS A 23 7.22 28.02 -9.51
N ILE A 24 8.16 27.16 -9.88
CA ILE A 24 8.14 26.45 -11.18
C ILE A 24 6.91 25.53 -11.30
N VAL A 25 6.50 24.88 -10.20
CA VAL A 25 5.43 23.85 -10.23
C VAL A 25 4.04 24.41 -9.93
N ARG A 26 3.93 25.39 -9.04
CA ARG A 26 2.65 25.93 -8.54
C ARG A 26 2.35 27.35 -9.02
N GLY A 27 3.29 28.00 -9.70
CA GLY A 27 3.19 29.40 -10.10
C GLY A 27 3.59 30.36 -8.99
N GLU A 28 3.74 31.65 -9.34
CA GLU A 28 4.26 32.68 -8.42
C GLU A 28 3.28 33.09 -7.32
N GLU A 29 1.97 32.87 -7.52
CA GLU A 29 0.91 33.29 -6.60
C GLU A 29 0.60 32.27 -5.49
N PHE A 30 1.24 31.10 -5.50
CA PHE A 30 0.97 30.05 -4.52
C PHE A 30 1.51 30.44 -3.13
N SER A 31 0.62 30.55 -2.15
CA SER A 31 0.99 30.75 -0.75
C SER A 31 1.36 29.43 -0.09
N TYR A 32 2.53 29.36 0.56
CA TYR A 32 2.99 28.17 1.27
C TYR A 32 3.81 28.51 2.49
N ASN A 33 3.84 27.57 3.44
CA ASN A 33 4.73 27.63 4.59
C ASN A 33 6.03 26.89 4.27
N ILE A 34 7.13 27.63 4.15
CA ILE A 34 8.45 27.08 3.80
C ILE A 34 8.95 26.05 4.81
N ASN A 35 8.66 26.22 6.10
CA ASN A 35 9.06 25.27 7.14
C ASN A 35 8.31 23.94 7.02
N SER A 36 7.01 23.99 6.72
CA SER A 36 6.22 22.80 6.46
C SER A 36 6.70 22.08 5.21
N MET A 37 7.07 22.83 4.17
CA MET A 37 7.61 22.28 2.92
C MET A 37 8.98 21.63 3.15
N LYS A 38 9.90 22.30 3.83
CA LYS A 38 11.20 21.75 4.26
C LYS A 38 11.00 20.45 5.02
N LYS A 39 10.11 20.44 6.02
CA LYS A 39 9.81 19.22 6.78
C LYS A 39 9.34 18.08 5.86
N ALA A 40 8.36 18.32 4.98
CA ALA A 40 7.85 17.31 4.07
C ALA A 40 8.95 16.78 3.11
N LEU A 41 9.77 17.68 2.58
CA LEU A 41 10.88 17.37 1.69
C LEU A 41 11.93 16.49 2.37
N PHE A 42 12.39 16.86 3.56
CA PHE A 42 13.40 16.07 4.29
C PHE A 42 12.86 14.72 4.74
N VAL A 43 11.60 14.64 5.17
CA VAL A 43 10.95 13.35 5.46
C VAL A 43 10.94 12.49 4.19
N GLY A 44 10.50 13.03 3.05
CA GLY A 44 10.50 12.31 1.77
C GLY A 44 11.89 11.85 1.33
N ILE A 45 12.93 12.69 1.51
CA ILE A 45 14.31 12.31 1.19
C ILE A 45 14.77 11.17 2.10
N VAL A 46 14.58 11.26 3.41
CA VAL A 46 15.01 10.21 4.35
C VAL A 46 14.31 8.89 4.03
N GLU A 47 13.00 8.90 3.80
CA GLU A 47 12.24 7.70 3.41
C GLU A 47 12.73 7.10 2.09
N PHE A 48 13.23 7.91 1.16
CA PHE A 48 13.86 7.43 -0.07
C PHE A 48 15.29 6.90 0.15
N LEU A 49 16.09 7.55 1.00
CA LEU A 49 17.47 7.17 1.27
C LEU A 49 17.58 5.87 2.08
N ARG A 50 16.61 5.55 2.95
CA ARG A 50 16.59 4.30 3.73
C ARG A 50 16.66 3.04 2.86
N PRO A 51 15.73 2.78 1.91
CA PRO A 51 15.81 1.61 1.04
C PRO A 51 17.04 1.67 0.11
N LEU A 52 17.48 2.86 -0.30
CA LEU A 52 18.69 3.02 -1.09
C LEU A 52 19.95 2.61 -0.31
N ALA A 53 20.02 2.92 0.98
CA ALA A 53 21.09 2.49 1.87
C ALA A 53 21.10 0.97 2.08
N LEU A 54 19.91 0.35 2.22
CA LEU A 54 19.80 -1.12 2.27
C LEU A 54 20.27 -1.77 0.96
N LEU A 55 19.89 -1.20 -0.19
CA LEU A 55 20.34 -1.67 -1.50
C LEU A 55 21.86 -1.51 -1.65
N PHE A 56 22.40 -0.36 -1.28
CA PHE A 56 23.84 -0.09 -1.29
C PHE A 56 24.60 -1.09 -0.41
N HIS A 57 24.11 -1.36 0.81
CA HIS A 57 24.66 -2.39 1.69
C HIS A 57 24.63 -3.78 1.03
N ALA A 58 23.48 -4.17 0.47
CA ALA A 58 23.33 -5.48 -0.16
C ALA A 58 24.29 -5.70 -1.35
N ILE A 59 24.57 -4.63 -2.11
CA ILE A 59 25.46 -4.69 -3.28
C ILE A 59 26.94 -4.60 -2.88
N THR A 60 27.29 -3.72 -1.95
CA THR A 60 28.69 -3.40 -1.63
C THR A 60 29.23 -4.14 -0.41
N LEU A 61 28.35 -4.69 0.43
CA LEU A 61 28.64 -5.29 1.73
C LEU A 61 29.33 -4.35 2.73
N VAL A 62 29.39 -3.05 2.44
CA VAL A 62 29.94 -2.04 3.36
C VAL A 62 28.97 -1.90 4.54
N PRO A 63 29.39 -2.08 5.79
CA PRO A 63 28.49 -2.00 6.94
C PRO A 63 28.00 -0.56 7.16
N PRO A 64 26.73 -0.35 7.58
CA PRO A 64 26.22 0.97 7.90
C PRO A 64 26.93 1.55 9.15
N PRO A 65 27.10 2.89 9.23
CA PRO A 65 27.66 3.55 10.42
C PRO A 65 26.84 3.26 11.69
N GLU A 66 27.50 3.22 12.85
CA GLU A 66 26.82 3.01 14.15
C GLU A 66 25.73 4.06 14.44
N ALA A 67 25.88 5.29 13.90
CA ALA A 67 24.88 6.35 14.04
C ALA A 67 23.50 5.97 13.45
N LEU A 68 23.45 5.10 12.43
CA LEU A 68 22.20 4.61 11.85
C LEU A 68 21.53 3.50 12.68
N LYS A 69 22.25 2.90 13.63
CA LYS A 69 21.69 1.88 14.52
C LYS A 69 20.98 2.49 15.73
N VAL A 70 21.10 3.81 15.93
CA VAL A 70 20.54 4.52 17.08
C VAL A 70 19.31 5.34 16.63
N PRO A 71 18.07 4.99 17.05
CA PRO A 71 16.83 5.64 16.60
C PRO A 71 16.67 7.13 16.95
N SER A 72 17.59 7.69 17.74
CA SER A 72 17.50 9.07 18.26
C SER A 72 18.39 10.07 17.53
N TYR A 73 19.18 9.63 16.54
CA TYR A 73 20.13 10.49 15.83
C TYR A 73 19.54 11.05 14.53
N ASP A 74 20.14 12.11 14.00
CA ASP A 74 19.78 12.65 12.68
C ASP A 74 20.14 11.62 11.59
N GLU A 75 19.11 10.90 11.14
CA GLU A 75 19.22 9.87 10.10
C GLU A 75 19.65 10.46 8.76
N PHE A 76 19.26 11.70 8.45
CA PHE A 76 19.52 12.32 7.16
C PHE A 76 21.02 12.39 6.87
N GLN A 77 21.80 13.06 7.73
CA GLN A 77 23.24 13.23 7.54
C GLN A 77 24.00 11.89 7.49
N SER A 78 23.56 10.94 8.31
CA SER A 78 24.17 9.62 8.41
C SER A 78 23.94 8.80 7.13
N LEU A 79 22.71 8.79 6.59
CA LEU A 79 22.36 8.13 5.34
C LEU A 79 23.06 8.80 4.15
N TYR A 80 23.05 10.13 4.13
CA TYR A 80 23.61 10.94 3.05
C TYR A 80 25.12 10.72 2.90
N ARG A 81 25.85 10.68 4.04
CA ARG A 81 27.27 10.35 4.08
C ARG A 81 27.55 8.89 3.72
N TYR A 82 26.75 7.95 4.21
CA TYR A 82 26.94 6.52 3.93
C TYR A 82 26.82 6.21 2.44
N LEU A 83 25.88 6.86 1.75
CA LEU A 83 25.66 6.73 0.31
C LEU A 83 26.66 7.54 -0.54
N GLY A 84 27.59 8.28 0.08
CA GLY A 84 28.65 9.00 -0.61
C GLY A 84 28.21 10.29 -1.30
N PHE A 85 27.09 10.88 -0.91
CA PHE A 85 26.64 12.17 -1.46
C PHE A 85 27.42 13.37 -0.85
N SER A 86 27.46 14.51 -1.56
CA SER A 86 28.15 15.75 -1.14
C SER A 86 27.46 16.47 0.02
N SER A 87 28.19 16.82 1.08
CA SER A 87 27.62 17.39 2.33
C SER A 87 26.68 18.61 2.18
N ASP A 88 26.68 19.29 1.02
CA ASP A 88 25.82 20.44 0.76
C ASP A 88 24.59 20.09 -0.09
N ILE A 89 23.43 19.94 0.56
CA ILE A 89 22.15 19.72 -0.12
C ILE A 89 21.68 20.94 -0.92
N VAL A 90 22.18 22.14 -0.61
CA VAL A 90 21.82 23.36 -1.35
C VAL A 90 22.35 23.30 -2.78
N GLU A 91 23.54 22.72 -2.96
CA GLU A 91 24.13 22.48 -4.29
C GLU A 91 23.25 21.56 -5.13
N LEU A 92 22.69 20.50 -4.51
CA LEU A 92 21.78 19.58 -5.18
C LEU A 92 20.52 20.29 -5.69
N PHE A 93 19.85 21.07 -4.84
CA PHE A 93 18.62 21.77 -5.24
C PHE A 93 18.85 22.94 -6.20
N SER A 94 20.03 23.54 -6.16
CA SER A 94 20.41 24.65 -7.03
C SER A 94 20.94 24.19 -8.39
N ASN A 95 21.14 22.88 -8.59
CA ASN A 95 21.66 22.33 -9.84
C ASN A 95 20.67 22.55 -11.00
N ASP A 96 21.19 23.03 -12.14
CA ASP A 96 20.39 23.27 -13.35
C ASP A 96 19.60 22.04 -13.81
N THR A 97 20.17 20.84 -13.62
CA THR A 97 19.49 19.58 -13.95
C THR A 97 18.19 19.40 -13.15
N VAL A 98 18.20 19.76 -11.86
CA VAL A 98 17.00 19.67 -11.00
C VAL A 98 15.96 20.69 -11.44
N VAL A 99 16.39 21.92 -11.73
CA VAL A 99 15.50 22.97 -12.26
C VAL A 99 14.85 22.51 -13.57
N ARG A 100 15.63 21.93 -14.50
CA ARG A 100 15.13 21.39 -15.76
C ARG A 100 14.12 20.26 -15.55
N LEU A 101 14.38 19.33 -14.62
CA LEU A 101 13.44 18.25 -14.28
C LEU A 101 12.10 18.80 -13.78
N PHE A 102 12.12 19.77 -12.87
CA PHE A 102 10.91 20.41 -12.35
C PHE A 102 10.12 21.13 -13.46
N THR A 103 10.81 21.82 -14.36
CA THR A 103 10.17 22.47 -15.52
C THR A 103 9.55 21.43 -16.46
N SER A 104 10.25 20.33 -16.75
CA SER A 104 9.72 19.25 -17.59
C SER A 104 8.52 18.54 -16.94
N TRP A 105 8.55 18.27 -15.63
CA TRP A 105 7.42 17.68 -14.91
C TRP A 105 6.21 18.61 -14.90
N ASN A 106 6.42 19.91 -14.69
CA ASN A 106 5.34 20.88 -14.76
C ASN A 106 4.70 20.93 -16.16
N PHE A 107 5.52 20.98 -17.21
CA PHE A 107 5.05 20.92 -18.60
C PHE A 107 4.21 19.66 -18.87
N LEU A 108 4.67 18.49 -18.39
CA LEU A 108 3.91 17.24 -18.56
C LEU A 108 2.58 17.25 -17.79
N CYS A 109 2.50 17.92 -16.64
CA CYS A 109 1.25 18.03 -15.88
C CYS A 109 0.26 18.99 -16.55
N GLN A 110 0.73 20.04 -17.22
CA GLN A 110 -0.11 21.02 -17.90
C GLN A 110 -0.63 20.55 -19.27
N ASN A 111 0.15 19.77 -20.01
CA ASN A 111 -0.21 19.35 -21.38
C ASN A 111 -0.92 17.98 -21.45
N GLN A 112 -1.37 17.42 -20.32
CA GLN A 112 -2.16 16.18 -20.33
C GLN A 112 -3.57 16.38 -20.92
N ASP A 113 -4.05 17.62 -21.06
CA ASP A 113 -5.34 17.93 -21.67
C ASP A 113 -5.36 17.76 -23.21
N GLU A 114 -4.21 17.76 -23.90
CA GLU A 114 -4.16 17.65 -25.38
C GLU A 114 -3.90 16.22 -25.90
N ALA A 115 -3.50 15.28 -25.03
CA ALA A 115 -3.09 13.91 -25.43
C ALA A 115 -4.20 12.84 -25.29
N GLY A 116 -5.48 13.24 -25.18
CA GLY A 116 -6.62 12.31 -25.24
C GLY A 116 -6.78 11.34 -24.05
N PHE A 117 -6.14 11.63 -22.91
CA PHE A 117 -6.40 10.90 -21.67
C PHE A 117 -7.49 11.61 -20.85
N PRO A 118 -8.41 10.87 -20.20
CA PRO A 118 -9.62 11.46 -19.63
C PRO A 118 -9.32 12.44 -18.50
N THR A 119 -9.87 13.65 -18.68
CA THR A 119 -9.91 14.78 -17.77
C THR A 119 -10.55 14.38 -16.43
N SER A 120 -9.76 14.44 -15.37
CA SER A 120 -10.20 14.64 -14.00
C SER A 120 -8.94 14.96 -13.19
N ALA A 121 -9.07 15.42 -11.95
CA ALA A 121 -7.97 15.62 -10.99
C ALA A 121 -7.03 14.39 -10.77
N SER A 122 -7.24 13.30 -11.51
CA SER A 122 -6.57 12.01 -11.51
C SER A 122 -5.09 12.01 -11.97
N ALA A 123 -4.61 13.02 -12.71
CA ALA A 123 -3.21 13.05 -13.16
C ALA A 123 -2.21 13.21 -11.98
N VAL A 124 -2.55 14.06 -11.02
CA VAL A 124 -1.76 14.27 -9.79
C VAL A 124 -1.90 13.08 -8.84
N ASP A 125 -3.00 12.34 -8.92
CA ASP A 125 -3.19 11.05 -8.22
C ASP A 125 -2.33 9.92 -8.78
N LYS A 126 -1.81 10.05 -10.01
CA LYS A 126 -0.86 9.10 -10.60
C LYS A 126 0.60 9.41 -10.24
N LEU A 127 0.88 10.57 -9.64
CA LEU A 127 2.21 10.86 -9.11
C LEU A 127 2.40 10.10 -7.80
N VAL A 128 3.55 9.46 -7.65
CA VAL A 128 3.94 8.84 -6.38
C VAL A 128 3.96 9.93 -5.32
N ARG A 129 2.99 9.90 -4.42
CA ARG A 129 2.91 10.85 -3.31
C ARG A 129 4.05 10.57 -2.34
N GLN A 130 4.86 11.58 -2.09
CA GLN A 130 5.90 11.56 -1.08
C GLN A 130 5.42 12.31 0.17
N PRO A 131 5.79 11.87 1.38
CA PRO A 131 6.57 10.66 1.64
C PRO A 131 5.78 9.40 1.32
N LEU A 132 6.48 8.34 0.88
CA LEU A 132 5.88 7.02 0.80
C LEU A 132 5.39 6.62 2.20
N LEU A 133 4.11 6.34 2.31
CA LEU A 133 3.54 5.79 3.55
C LEU A 133 3.88 4.31 3.64
N GLU A 134 4.00 3.81 4.87
CA GLU A 134 4.14 2.39 5.12
C GLU A 134 2.96 1.64 4.48
N ASN A 135 3.26 0.58 3.72
CA ASN A 135 2.23 -0.29 3.19
C ASN A 135 1.54 -0.97 4.37
N SER A 136 0.28 -0.66 4.58
CA SER A 136 -0.55 -1.27 5.63
C SER A 136 -1.76 -1.94 5.01
N LEU A 137 -2.32 -2.91 5.72
CA LEU A 137 -3.66 -3.38 5.39
C LEU A 137 -4.70 -2.34 5.86
N ILE A 138 -5.90 -2.39 5.30
CA ILE A 138 -6.97 -1.47 5.70
C ILE A 138 -7.31 -1.62 7.19
N GLU A 139 -7.70 -0.52 7.83
CA GLU A 139 -8.21 -0.62 9.20
C GLU A 139 -9.55 -1.37 9.18
N LEU A 140 -9.63 -2.41 10.01
CA LEU A 140 -10.85 -3.18 10.21
C LEU A 140 -11.57 -2.69 11.47
N PRO A 141 -12.92 -2.70 11.49
CA PRO A 141 -13.68 -2.34 12.68
C PRO A 141 -13.45 -3.36 13.80
N ASP A 142 -13.55 -2.91 15.05
CA ASP A 142 -13.39 -3.81 16.20
C ASP A 142 -14.56 -4.80 16.29
N ASP A 143 -15.81 -4.42 15.97
CA ASP A 143 -16.97 -5.32 15.95
C ASP A 143 -17.20 -5.92 14.54
N PHE A 144 -17.21 -7.25 14.46
CA PHE A 144 -17.44 -7.96 13.20
C PHE A 144 -18.82 -7.68 12.57
N SER A 145 -19.82 -7.34 13.39
CA SER A 145 -21.17 -7.01 12.96
C SER A 145 -21.20 -5.82 11.98
N GLU A 146 -20.27 -4.88 12.11
CA GLU A 146 -20.12 -3.76 11.19
C GLU A 146 -19.73 -4.21 9.78
N LEU A 147 -18.83 -5.20 9.68
CA LEU A 147 -18.48 -5.81 8.40
C LEU A 147 -19.64 -6.58 7.80
N ILE A 148 -20.40 -7.32 8.61
CA ILE A 148 -21.60 -8.05 8.16
C ILE A 148 -22.61 -7.07 7.55
N ASN A 149 -22.88 -5.96 8.23
CA ASN A 149 -23.79 -4.93 7.74
C ASN A 149 -23.29 -4.30 6.43
N THR A 150 -22.00 -4.00 6.36
CA THR A 150 -21.36 -3.47 5.13
C THR A 150 -21.49 -4.46 3.97
N ALA A 151 -21.24 -5.74 4.23
CA ALA A 151 -21.35 -6.82 3.25
C ALA A 151 -22.79 -7.13 2.83
N ALA A 152 -23.77 -6.97 3.71
CA ALA A 152 -25.20 -7.12 3.39
C ALA A 152 -25.71 -6.02 2.44
N ASN A 153 -25.13 -4.82 2.53
CA ASN A 153 -25.41 -3.70 1.63
C ASN A 153 -24.68 -3.78 0.30
N PHE A 154 -23.68 -4.67 0.16
CA PHE A 154 -22.95 -4.85 -1.09
C PHE A 154 -23.89 -5.34 -2.20
N ARG A 155 -23.81 -4.68 -3.36
CA ARG A 155 -24.55 -5.05 -4.56
C ARG A 155 -23.57 -5.43 -5.67
N CYS A 156 -23.79 -6.61 -6.25
CA CYS A 156 -22.94 -7.12 -7.32
C CYS A 156 -23.09 -6.24 -8.56
N PRO A 157 -21.98 -5.69 -9.12
CA PRO A 157 -22.06 -4.77 -10.25
C PRO A 157 -22.44 -5.46 -11.58
N THR A 158 -22.41 -6.79 -11.62
CA THR A 158 -22.60 -7.57 -12.85
C THR A 158 -23.86 -8.43 -12.82
N SER A 159 -24.53 -8.58 -11.67
CA SER A 159 -25.75 -9.38 -11.59
C SER A 159 -26.92 -8.67 -12.28
N LEU A 160 -27.56 -9.37 -13.22
CA LEU A 160 -28.71 -8.89 -14.00
C LEU A 160 -30.08 -9.20 -13.34
N LEU A 161 -30.08 -9.86 -12.18
CA LEU A 161 -31.29 -10.21 -11.43
C LEU A 161 -31.62 -9.09 -10.43
N ASP A 162 -32.90 -8.75 -10.29
CA ASP A 162 -33.45 -7.62 -9.52
C ASP A 162 -32.98 -7.56 -8.04
N ASP A 163 -32.50 -8.66 -7.48
CA ASP A 163 -32.03 -8.67 -6.09
C ASP A 163 -30.61 -8.10 -5.92
N HIS A 164 -29.79 -8.05 -6.97
CA HIS A 164 -28.41 -7.53 -6.96
C HIS A 164 -27.50 -8.00 -5.78
N VAL A 165 -27.88 -9.01 -5.01
CA VAL A 165 -27.13 -9.47 -3.82
C VAL A 165 -26.03 -10.45 -4.24
N SER A 166 -24.79 -10.16 -3.88
CA SER A 166 -23.70 -11.14 -4.00
C SER A 166 -23.90 -12.26 -2.99
N SER A 167 -23.79 -13.51 -3.43
CA SER A 167 -23.81 -14.68 -2.54
C SER A 167 -22.59 -14.72 -1.61
N MET A 168 -21.47 -14.11 -2.02
CA MET A 168 -20.19 -14.19 -1.31
C MET A 168 -19.41 -12.87 -1.33
N PRO A 169 -19.87 -11.84 -0.58
CA PRO A 169 -19.15 -10.58 -0.45
C PRO A 169 -17.80 -10.80 0.24
N THR A 170 -16.75 -10.32 -0.40
CA THR A 170 -15.36 -10.57 -0.02
C THR A 170 -14.56 -9.28 -0.07
N LEU A 171 -13.97 -8.90 1.06
CA LEU A 171 -13.25 -7.64 1.25
C LEU A 171 -11.76 -7.83 0.95
N CYS A 172 -11.20 -7.06 0.02
CA CYS A 172 -9.76 -7.01 -0.18
C CYS A 172 -9.10 -6.24 0.97
N LEU A 173 -8.24 -6.88 1.75
CA LEU A 173 -7.60 -6.23 2.90
C LEU A 173 -6.48 -5.25 2.50
N ILE A 174 -6.05 -5.25 1.24
CA ILE A 174 -5.00 -4.36 0.74
C ILE A 174 -5.56 -3.00 0.35
N CYS A 175 -6.75 -2.96 -0.29
CA CYS A 175 -7.33 -1.71 -0.80
C CYS A 175 -8.76 -1.42 -0.33
N GLY A 176 -9.39 -2.33 0.42
CA GLY A 176 -10.74 -2.17 0.96
C GLY A 176 -11.88 -2.35 -0.04
N SER A 177 -11.60 -2.80 -1.28
CA SER A 177 -12.65 -3.07 -2.25
C SER A 177 -13.46 -4.32 -1.87
N LEU A 178 -14.79 -4.22 -1.89
CA LEU A 178 -15.70 -5.36 -1.81
C LEU A 178 -15.92 -5.97 -3.18
N LEU A 179 -15.76 -7.29 -3.26
CA LEU A 179 -15.80 -8.09 -4.48
C LEU A 179 -16.68 -9.32 -4.26
N CYS A 180 -17.13 -9.94 -5.37
CA CYS A 180 -17.69 -11.28 -5.30
C CYS A 180 -16.53 -12.30 -5.30
N SER A 181 -16.60 -13.34 -4.49
CA SER A 181 -15.71 -14.50 -4.62
C SER A 181 -16.50 -15.78 -4.93
N GLN A 182 -15.82 -16.78 -5.48
CA GLN A 182 -16.35 -18.12 -5.75
C GLN A 182 -17.73 -18.10 -6.45
N SER A 183 -17.91 -17.15 -7.38
CA SER A 183 -19.18 -16.87 -8.04
C SER A 183 -18.97 -16.65 -9.53
N TYR A 184 -19.93 -17.03 -10.37
CA TYR A 184 -19.85 -16.84 -11.82
C TYR A 184 -20.20 -15.42 -12.27
N CYS A 185 -20.89 -14.63 -11.43
CA CYS A 185 -21.45 -13.34 -11.81
C CYS A 185 -20.41 -12.29 -12.25
N CYS A 186 -19.23 -12.26 -11.61
CA CYS A 186 -18.19 -11.27 -11.90
C CYS A 186 -16.94 -11.88 -12.54
N GLN A 187 -17.08 -13.04 -13.19
CA GLN A 187 -15.98 -13.65 -13.91
C GLN A 187 -15.64 -12.86 -15.16
N ARG A 188 -14.34 -12.73 -15.45
CA ARG A 188 -13.83 -12.05 -16.64
C ARG A 188 -13.01 -13.02 -17.48
N VAL A 189 -13.28 -13.02 -18.78
CA VAL A 189 -12.50 -13.80 -19.76
C VAL A 189 -11.24 -13.01 -20.10
N ILE A 190 -10.09 -13.64 -19.91
CA ILE A 190 -8.77 -13.10 -20.25
C ILE A 190 -8.11 -14.08 -21.23
N SER A 191 -7.08 -13.65 -21.95
CA SER A 191 -6.33 -14.48 -22.90
C SER A 191 -5.83 -15.83 -22.35
N LYS A 192 -5.71 -15.98 -21.03
CA LYS A 192 -5.28 -17.20 -20.32
C LYS A 192 -6.42 -17.97 -19.64
N GLY A 193 -7.67 -17.72 -20.02
CA GLY A 193 -8.87 -18.35 -19.43
C GLY A 193 -9.73 -17.39 -18.62
N THR A 194 -10.71 -17.95 -17.91
CA THR A 194 -11.67 -17.20 -17.10
C THR A 194 -11.14 -17.02 -15.67
N LYS A 195 -11.19 -15.79 -15.14
CA LYS A 195 -10.84 -15.49 -13.75
C LYS A 195 -12.04 -14.94 -12.98
N GLY A 196 -12.18 -15.34 -11.72
CA GLY A 196 -13.06 -14.73 -10.74
C GLY A 196 -12.66 -13.29 -10.41
N ALA A 197 -13.53 -12.60 -9.68
CA ALA A 197 -13.36 -11.16 -9.44
C ALA A 197 -12.17 -10.86 -8.53
N CYS A 198 -11.88 -11.68 -7.50
CA CYS A 198 -10.71 -11.49 -6.64
C CYS A 198 -9.43 -11.76 -7.42
N SER A 199 -9.37 -12.85 -8.19
CA SER A 199 -8.21 -13.22 -9.02
C SER A 199 -7.93 -12.21 -10.14
N PHE A 200 -8.98 -11.60 -10.71
CA PHE A 200 -8.84 -10.49 -11.65
C PHE A 200 -8.33 -9.24 -10.94
N HIS A 201 -8.93 -8.88 -9.79
CA HIS A 201 -8.55 -7.71 -8.99
C HIS A 201 -7.07 -7.72 -8.57
N LEU A 202 -6.50 -8.90 -8.28
CA LEU A 202 -5.07 -9.04 -8.00
C LEU A 202 -4.18 -8.43 -9.09
N GLN A 203 -4.58 -8.48 -10.36
CA GLN A 203 -3.75 -7.97 -11.46
C GLN A 203 -3.55 -6.46 -11.41
N THR A 204 -4.48 -5.73 -10.78
CA THR A 204 -4.44 -4.26 -10.68
C THR A 204 -4.16 -3.75 -9.27
N CYS A 205 -4.45 -4.54 -8.23
CA CYS A 205 -4.29 -4.13 -6.84
C CYS A 205 -2.87 -4.37 -6.32
N SER A 206 -2.43 -5.62 -6.29
CA SER A 206 -1.17 -6.03 -5.67
C SER A 206 -0.20 -6.71 -6.64
N GLY A 207 -0.66 -7.02 -7.86
CA GLY A 207 0.13 -7.63 -8.90
C GLY A 207 0.77 -8.95 -8.46
N PRO A 208 2.09 -9.14 -8.64
CA PRO A 208 2.77 -10.42 -8.43
C PRO A 208 2.75 -10.90 -6.96
N SER A 209 2.54 -10.01 -6.00
CA SER A 209 2.60 -10.25 -4.56
C SER A 209 1.48 -11.17 -4.03
N GLY A 210 0.41 -11.38 -4.81
CA GLY A 210 -0.79 -12.07 -4.33
C GLY A 210 -1.67 -11.14 -3.50
N GLY A 211 -2.72 -11.66 -2.87
CA GLY A 211 -3.60 -10.83 -2.05
C GLY A 211 -4.30 -11.56 -0.92
N ILE A 212 -4.78 -10.76 0.02
CA ILE A 212 -5.42 -11.19 1.26
C ILE A 212 -6.85 -10.68 1.24
N PHE A 213 -7.80 -11.59 1.37
CA PHE A 213 -9.22 -11.30 1.26
C PHE A 213 -9.98 -11.83 2.46
N LEU A 214 -10.91 -11.07 3.01
CA LEU A 214 -11.82 -11.51 4.07
C LEU A 214 -13.19 -11.85 3.48
N ARG A 215 -13.56 -13.13 3.51
CA ARG A 215 -14.93 -13.58 3.24
C ARG A 215 -15.78 -13.30 4.47
N VAL A 216 -16.62 -12.28 4.36
CA VAL A 216 -17.38 -11.78 5.52
C VAL A 216 -18.40 -12.82 6.00
N ARG A 217 -19.10 -13.50 5.09
CA ARG A 217 -20.12 -14.50 5.48
C ARG A 217 -19.53 -15.76 6.13
N ASP A 218 -18.32 -16.14 5.73
CA ASP A 218 -17.69 -17.36 6.22
C ASP A 218 -16.73 -17.12 7.40
N CYS A 219 -16.50 -15.85 7.76
CA CYS A 219 -15.49 -15.46 8.75
C CYS A 219 -14.12 -16.12 8.44
N GLN A 220 -13.67 -15.98 7.19
CA GLN A 220 -12.43 -16.60 6.71
C GLN A 220 -11.56 -15.66 5.89
N ILE A 221 -10.26 -15.83 6.02
CA ILE A 221 -9.27 -15.21 5.16
C ILE A 221 -8.98 -16.14 3.98
N ILE A 222 -8.89 -15.57 2.79
CA ILE A 222 -8.36 -16.20 1.60
C ILE A 222 -7.03 -15.56 1.28
N LEU A 223 -5.98 -16.37 1.21
CA LEU A 223 -4.74 -15.99 0.55
C LEU A 223 -4.81 -16.46 -0.90
N LEU A 224 -4.66 -15.55 -1.85
CA LEU A 224 -4.68 -15.86 -3.29
C LEU A 224 -3.38 -15.43 -3.95
N THR A 225 -2.86 -16.30 -4.80
CA THR A 225 -1.71 -16.04 -5.65
C THR A 225 -2.16 -15.71 -7.08
N THR A 226 -1.31 -15.02 -7.84
CA THR A 226 -1.57 -14.69 -9.25
C THR A 226 -1.66 -15.91 -10.17
N ARG A 227 -1.22 -17.08 -9.70
CA ARG A 227 -1.21 -18.36 -10.43
C ARG A 227 -2.45 -19.21 -10.18
N ALA A 228 -3.56 -18.60 -9.75
CA ALA A 228 -4.80 -19.30 -9.42
C ALA A 228 -4.58 -20.45 -8.41
N ARG A 229 -3.84 -20.15 -7.35
CA ARG A 229 -3.70 -20.99 -6.15
C ARG A 229 -4.02 -20.16 -4.93
N GLY A 230 -4.54 -20.80 -3.88
CA GLY A 230 -4.79 -20.14 -2.61
C GLY A 230 -4.82 -21.11 -1.44
N CYS A 231 -5.09 -20.56 -0.27
CA CYS A 231 -5.43 -21.29 0.93
C CYS A 231 -6.43 -20.49 1.78
N PHE A 232 -7.08 -21.17 2.72
CA PHE A 232 -7.94 -20.53 3.71
C PHE A 232 -7.22 -20.43 5.05
N LEU A 233 -7.40 -19.31 5.72
CA LEU A 233 -6.98 -19.09 7.10
C LEU A 233 -8.19 -18.63 7.93
N PRO A 234 -8.19 -18.85 9.25
CA PRO A 234 -9.20 -18.25 10.12
C PRO A 234 -9.17 -16.72 10.01
N ALA A 235 -10.33 -16.09 10.11
CA ALA A 235 -10.40 -14.64 10.22
C ALA A 235 -9.77 -14.14 11.53
N PRO A 236 -9.26 -12.89 11.56
CA PRO A 236 -8.67 -12.27 12.74
C PRO A 236 -9.75 -11.82 13.74
N TYR A 237 -10.88 -12.53 13.84
CA TYR A 237 -12.02 -12.19 14.68
C TYR A 237 -12.31 -13.36 15.62
N VAL A 238 -12.40 -13.05 16.91
CA VAL A 238 -12.56 -14.04 17.98
C VAL A 238 -13.66 -13.64 18.94
N ASP A 239 -14.25 -14.60 19.62
CA ASP A 239 -15.18 -14.34 20.72
C ASP A 239 -14.45 -13.98 22.02
N GLU A 240 -15.20 -13.78 23.10
CA GLU A 240 -14.67 -13.44 24.43
C GLU A 240 -13.66 -14.46 24.99
N PHE A 241 -13.67 -15.70 24.49
CA PHE A 241 -12.77 -16.77 24.90
C PHE A 241 -11.55 -16.91 23.97
N GLY A 242 -11.46 -16.09 22.92
CA GLY A 242 -10.38 -16.14 21.94
C GLY A 242 -10.57 -17.19 20.85
N GLU A 243 -11.78 -17.73 20.69
CA GLU A 243 -12.07 -18.72 19.65
C GLU A 243 -12.67 -18.08 18.39
N THR A 244 -12.32 -18.61 17.23
CA THR A 244 -12.87 -18.18 15.94
C THR A 244 -14.21 -18.88 15.67
N ASP A 245 -15.22 -18.17 15.17
CA ASP A 245 -16.51 -18.75 14.78
C ASP A 245 -16.64 -18.87 13.25
N PHE A 246 -16.20 -20.01 12.71
CA PHE A 246 -16.26 -20.29 11.27
C PHE A 246 -17.70 -20.31 10.76
N GLY A 247 -17.97 -19.50 9.73
CA GLY A 247 -19.31 -19.36 9.15
C GLY A 247 -20.32 -18.71 10.09
N PHE A 248 -19.85 -18.07 11.17
CA PHE A 248 -20.69 -17.42 12.18
C PHE A 248 -21.83 -18.35 12.67
N ARG A 249 -21.52 -19.63 12.87
CA ARG A 249 -22.55 -20.66 13.16
C ARG A 249 -23.03 -20.60 14.60
N ARG A 250 -22.16 -20.17 15.53
CA ARG A 250 -22.50 -20.04 16.94
C ARG A 250 -23.27 -18.74 17.20
N GLY A 251 -23.01 -17.70 16.40
CA GLY A 251 -23.65 -16.41 16.51
C GLY A 251 -23.12 -15.56 17.67
N ASN A 252 -21.94 -15.93 18.19
CA ASN A 252 -21.29 -15.17 19.26
C ASN A 252 -20.82 -13.82 18.71
N PRO A 253 -20.89 -12.74 19.51
CA PRO A 253 -20.22 -11.49 19.16
C PRO A 253 -18.72 -11.73 18.96
N LEU A 254 -18.20 -11.31 17.80
CA LEU A 254 -16.78 -11.44 17.48
C LEU A 254 -16.13 -10.07 17.43
N HIS A 255 -14.92 -9.98 17.98
CA HIS A 255 -14.12 -8.77 17.97
C HIS A 255 -12.77 -8.99 17.29
N LEU A 256 -12.21 -7.91 16.72
CA LEU A 256 -10.94 -7.93 16.03
C LEU A 256 -9.80 -8.25 17.01
N ASN A 257 -9.10 -9.35 16.75
CA ASN A 257 -7.85 -9.68 17.41
C ASN A 257 -6.69 -9.01 16.67
N LYS A 258 -6.16 -7.94 17.26
CA LYS A 258 -5.06 -7.13 16.68
C LYS A 258 -3.79 -7.93 16.45
N GLU A 259 -3.49 -8.95 17.26
CA GLU A 259 -2.31 -9.78 17.09
C GLU A 259 -2.44 -10.72 15.88
N LEU A 260 -3.61 -11.32 15.68
CA LEU A 260 -3.90 -12.12 14.49
C LEU A 260 -3.88 -11.24 13.23
N TYR A 261 -4.41 -10.03 13.32
CA TYR A 261 -4.37 -9.09 12.21
C TYR A 261 -2.95 -8.67 11.84
N ALA A 262 -2.12 -8.35 12.83
CA ALA A 262 -0.70 -8.03 12.61
C ALA A 262 0.09 -9.20 12.00
N LYS A 263 -0.31 -10.46 12.24
CA LYS A 263 0.29 -11.62 11.55
C LYS A 263 -0.04 -11.62 10.05
N LEU A 264 -1.27 -11.31 9.67
CA LEU A 264 -1.67 -11.18 8.26
C LEU A 264 -0.92 -10.04 7.57
N GLU A 265 -0.78 -8.90 8.26
CA GLU A 265 -0.01 -7.77 7.76
C GLU A 265 1.47 -8.11 7.56
N ARG A 266 2.09 -8.88 8.47
CA ARG A 266 3.45 -9.39 8.27
C ARG A 266 3.56 -10.31 7.06
N ILE A 267 2.59 -11.18 6.82
CA ILE A 267 2.58 -12.04 5.62
C ILE A 267 2.61 -11.17 4.36
N TRP A 268 1.80 -10.10 4.32
CA TRP A 268 1.76 -9.13 3.23
C TRP A 268 3.10 -8.38 3.09
N LEU A 269 3.58 -7.75 4.15
CA LEU A 269 4.80 -6.96 4.16
C LEU A 269 6.04 -7.77 3.76
N HIS A 270 6.13 -9.03 4.21
CA HIS A 270 7.22 -9.94 3.85
C HIS A 270 7.04 -10.60 2.49
N GLN A 271 5.96 -10.32 1.76
CA GLN A 271 5.67 -10.90 0.45
C GLN A 271 5.63 -12.44 0.46
N SER A 272 5.21 -13.01 1.59
CA SER A 272 5.26 -14.45 1.88
C SER A 272 3.95 -15.20 1.56
N ILE A 273 2.98 -14.52 0.92
CA ILE A 273 1.67 -15.12 0.56
C ILE A 273 1.86 -16.43 -0.23
N SER A 274 2.78 -16.46 -1.20
CA SER A 274 3.00 -17.67 -2.01
C SER A 274 3.57 -18.82 -1.19
N GLU A 275 4.45 -18.53 -0.23
CA GLU A 275 5.03 -19.52 0.68
C GLU A 275 3.97 -20.08 1.61
N GLU A 276 3.16 -19.21 2.23
CA GLU A 276 2.08 -19.62 3.13
C GLU A 276 1.04 -20.47 2.39
N VAL A 277 0.70 -20.11 1.15
CA VAL A 277 -0.20 -20.92 0.30
C VAL A 277 0.40 -22.30 0.03
N VAL A 278 1.70 -22.42 -0.22
CA VAL A 278 2.35 -23.74 -0.43
C VAL A 278 2.32 -24.55 0.86
N ASN A 279 2.74 -23.97 1.99
CA ASN A 279 2.78 -24.63 3.29
C ASN A 279 1.40 -25.16 3.71
N GLN A 280 0.36 -24.33 3.59
CA GLN A 280 -1.02 -24.75 3.90
C GLN A 280 -1.53 -25.86 2.97
N ASN A 281 -1.15 -25.85 1.69
CA ASN A 281 -1.54 -26.92 0.76
C ASN A 281 -0.80 -28.24 1.02
N GLU A 282 0.40 -28.22 1.60
CA GLU A 282 1.10 -29.43 2.04
C GLU A 282 0.42 -30.05 3.26
N ILE A 283 -0.04 -29.22 4.20
CA ILE A 283 -0.76 -29.65 5.39
C ILE A 283 -2.16 -30.17 5.02
N ASP A 284 -2.88 -29.46 4.14
CA ASP A 284 -4.25 -29.78 3.73
C ASP A 284 -4.36 -30.13 2.23
N SER A 285 -3.67 -31.20 1.84
CA SER A 285 -3.65 -31.73 0.47
C SER A 285 -5.01 -32.15 -0.10
N ARG A 286 -6.09 -32.10 0.71
CA ARG A 286 -7.45 -32.48 0.30
C ARG A 286 -8.27 -31.32 -0.26
N ASN A 287 -7.84 -30.07 -0.06
CA ASN A 287 -8.53 -28.88 -0.56
C ASN A 287 -8.31 -28.65 -2.07
N ARG A 288 -9.06 -29.38 -2.89
CA ARG A 288 -9.17 -29.14 -4.35
C ARG A 288 -10.19 -28.05 -4.65
N ASN A 289 -9.94 -26.83 -4.16
CA ASN A 289 -10.75 -25.68 -4.54
C ASN A 289 -10.37 -25.18 -5.93
N GLU A 290 -11.37 -24.80 -6.73
CA GLU A 290 -11.17 -24.18 -8.03
C GLU A 290 -10.85 -22.68 -7.84
N TRP A 291 -9.63 -22.40 -7.38
CA TRP A 291 -9.12 -21.06 -7.06
C TRP A 291 -9.27 -20.04 -8.21
N GLN A 292 -9.37 -20.49 -9.45
CA GLN A 292 -9.63 -19.66 -10.63
C GLN A 292 -10.98 -18.91 -10.58
N HIS A 293 -11.97 -19.42 -9.83
CA HIS A 293 -13.31 -18.82 -9.72
C HIS A 293 -13.42 -17.79 -8.59
N PHE A 294 -12.35 -17.58 -7.82
CA PHE A 294 -12.27 -16.58 -6.78
C PHE A 294 -11.98 -15.20 -7.36
#